data_AF-A0A8I0H7F3-F1
#
_entry.id   AF-A0A8I0H7F3-F1
#
_cell.length_a   1.000
_cell.length_b   1.000
_cell.length_c   1.000
_cell.angle_alpha   90.00
_cell.angle_beta   90.00
_cell.angle_gamma   90.00
#
_symmetry.space_group_name_H-M   'P 1'
#
loop_
_entity.id
_entity.type
_entity.pdbx_description
1 polymer ?
#
loop_
_entity_poly.entity_id
_entity_poly.type
_entity_poly.pdbx_seq_one_letter_code
_entity_poly.pdbx_strand_id
1 'polypeptide(L)'
;EDGKLKQAITRGAEGRIGEDVTHTVRVMLNVPLTIPYMQPLEVRGEGVVSWANFEQLNGELDEPYIHPRSLAAGSIRKLDATKVKNR
;
A
#
# COMPACT_ATOMS: atom_id res chain seq x y z
N GLU A 1 -16.21 -7.37 2.28
CA GLU A 1 -17.59 -7.93 2.38
C GLU A 1 -18.44 -7.34 1.28
N ASP A 2 -19.44 -8.07 0.78
CA ASP A 2 -20.32 -7.65 -0.33
C ASP A 2 -19.54 -7.19 -1.57
N GLY A 3 -18.40 -7.84 -1.82
CA GLY A 3 -17.49 -7.46 -2.89
C GLY A 3 -16.79 -6.12 -2.71
N LYS A 4 -16.96 -5.38 -1.61
CA LYS A 4 -16.34 -4.07 -1.36
C LYS A 4 -15.12 -4.17 -0.45
N LEU A 5 -14.09 -3.38 -0.76
CA LEU A 5 -12.94 -3.18 0.13
C LEU A 5 -13.40 -2.51 1.43
N LYS A 6 -13.38 -3.26 2.53
CA LYS A 6 -13.77 -2.77 3.86
C LYS A 6 -12.57 -2.21 4.60
N GLN A 7 -11.49 -2.99 4.68
CA GLN A 7 -10.31 -2.66 5.46
C GLN A 7 -9.05 -3.22 4.77
N ALA A 8 -7.93 -2.52 4.95
CA ALA A 8 -6.60 -3.02 4.62
C ALA A 8 -5.65 -2.73 5.78
N ILE A 9 -4.91 -3.76 6.22
CA ILE A 9 -3.98 -3.66 7.34
C ILE A 9 -2.60 -4.14 6.92
N THR A 10 -1.56 -3.57 7.53
CA THR A 10 -0.20 -4.11 7.42
C THR A 10 -0.03 -5.35 8.29
N ARG A 11 1.03 -6.13 8.08
CA ARG A 11 1.32 -7.31 8.92
C ARG A 11 1.66 -6.97 10.37
N GLY A 12 2.24 -5.79 10.63
CA GLY A 12 2.79 -5.42 11.93
C GLY A 12 4.07 -6.19 12.29
N ALA A 13 4.72 -5.80 13.41
CA ALA A 13 6.01 -6.35 13.83
C ALA A 13 5.94 -7.85 14.20
N GLU A 14 4.80 -8.32 14.70
CA GLU A 14 4.62 -9.70 15.18
C GLU A 14 3.52 -10.48 14.45
N GLY A 15 2.95 -9.94 13.35
CA GLY A 15 1.88 -10.61 12.60
C GLY A 15 0.53 -10.70 13.31
N ARG A 16 0.42 -10.16 14.53
CA ARG A 16 -0.81 -10.18 15.36
C ARG A 16 -1.61 -8.88 15.28
N ILE A 17 -0.92 -7.74 15.26
CA ILE A 17 -1.53 -6.41 15.25
C ILE A 17 -0.90 -5.60 14.13
N GLY A 18 -1.72 -5.28 13.12
CA GLY A 18 -1.37 -4.46 11.98
C GLY A 18 -1.81 -3.01 12.13
N GLU A 19 -1.15 -2.11 11.41
CA GLU A 19 -1.63 -0.73 11.24
C GLU A 19 -2.71 -0.68 10.16
N ASP A 20 -3.79 0.07 10.40
CA ASP A 20 -4.83 0.34 9.40
C ASP A 20 -4.31 1.31 8.35
N VAL A 21 -4.25 0.85 7.12
CA VAL A 21 -3.76 1.59 5.95
C VAL A 21 -4.82 1.68 4.86
N THR A 22 -6.09 1.55 5.24
CA THR A 22 -7.23 1.52 4.32
C THR A 22 -7.31 2.78 3.46
N HIS A 23 -6.98 3.96 4.02
CA HIS A 23 -7.00 5.22 3.28
C HIS A 23 -5.97 5.24 2.15
N THR A 24 -4.77 4.71 2.39
CA THR A 24 -3.70 4.62 1.38
C THR A 24 -3.99 3.55 0.34
N VAL A 25 -4.48 2.39 0.76
CA VAL A 25 -4.77 1.28 -0.16
C VAL A 25 -5.89 1.64 -1.13
N ARG A 26 -6.86 2.46 -0.71
CA ARG A 26 -7.97 2.92 -1.55
C ARG A 26 -7.56 3.74 -2.78
N VAL A 27 -6.38 4.34 -2.76
CA VAL A 27 -5.87 5.18 -3.87
C VAL A 27 -4.82 4.47 -4.71
N MET A 28 -4.43 3.24 -4.36
CA MET A 28 -3.49 2.46 -5.15
C MET A 28 -4.14 1.98 -6.45
N LEU A 29 -3.44 2.15 -7.57
CA LEU A 29 -3.96 1.81 -8.90
C LEU A 29 -4.31 0.32 -9.06
N ASN A 30 -3.56 -0.55 -8.40
CA ASN A 30 -3.63 -2.00 -8.61
C ASN A 30 -4.51 -2.73 -7.58
N VAL A 31 -5.27 -2.00 -6.74
CA VAL A 31 -6.17 -2.61 -5.75
C VAL A 31 -7.62 -2.32 -6.13
N PRO A 32 -8.40 -3.33 -6.56
CA PRO A 32 -9.80 -3.13 -6.88
C PRO A 32 -10.60 -2.80 -5.60
N LEU A 33 -11.37 -1.72 -5.64
CA LEU A 33 -12.27 -1.36 -4.55
C LEU A 33 -13.52 -2.24 -4.51
N THR A 34 -13.84 -2.88 -5.63
CA THR A 34 -14.96 -3.79 -5.79
C THR A 34 -14.59 -5.02 -6.60
N ILE A 35 -15.06 -6.19 -6.18
CA ILE A 35 -14.90 -7.47 -6.87
C ILE A 35 -16.26 -8.20 -6.95
N PRO A 36 -16.50 -9.05 -7.97
CA PRO A 36 -17.73 -9.82 -8.10
C PRO A 36 -17.75 -11.05 -7.18
N TYR A 37 -17.50 -10.86 -5.88
CA TYR A 37 -17.49 -11.92 -4.87
C TYR A 37 -18.15 -11.44 -3.58
N MET A 38 -19.27 -12.06 -3.21
CA MET A 38 -20.15 -11.54 -2.15
C MET A 38 -19.85 -12.10 -0.75
N GLN A 39 -19.14 -13.22 -0.65
CA GLN A 39 -18.81 -13.82 0.65
C GLN A 39 -17.63 -13.08 1.32
N PRO A 40 -17.42 -13.25 2.64
CA PRO A 40 -16.22 -12.76 3.31
C PRO A 40 -14.95 -13.30 2.63
N LEU A 41 -14.01 -12.40 2.35
CA LEU A 41 -12.73 -12.70 1.69
C LEU A 41 -11.64 -11.88 2.35
N GLU A 42 -10.55 -12.55 2.73
CA GLU A 42 -9.29 -11.92 3.10
C GLU A 42 -8.28 -12.20 1.98
N VAL A 43 -7.70 -11.14 1.42
CA VAL A 43 -6.63 -11.24 0.42
C VAL A 43 -5.34 -10.77 1.05
N ARG A 44 -4.28 -11.57 0.88
CA ARG A 44 -2.93 -11.21 1.28
C ARG A 44 -2.09 -10.94 0.05
N GLY A 45 -1.28 -9.89 0.11
CA GLY A 45 -0.42 -9.47 -0.98
C GLY A 45 0.79 -8.71 -0.45
N GLU A 46 1.64 -8.30 -1.38
CA GLU A 46 2.86 -7.55 -1.08
C GLU A 46 2.86 -6.23 -1.86
N GLY A 47 3.18 -5.14 -1.15
CA GLY A 47 3.41 -3.84 -1.78
C GLY A 47 4.83 -3.82 -2.35
N VAL A 48 4.93 -3.75 -3.66
CA VAL A 48 6.22 -3.71 -4.38
C VAL A 48 6.36 -2.39 -5.13
N VAL A 49 7.60 -1.97 -5.36
CA VAL A 49 7.94 -0.83 -6.22
C VAL A 49 8.97 -1.29 -7.24
N SER A 50 8.80 -0.93 -8.50
CA SER A 50 9.77 -1.24 -9.54
C SER A 50 11.07 -0.45 -9.31
N TRP A 51 12.19 -0.94 -9.86
CA TRP A 51 13.46 -0.21 -9.79
C TRP A 51 13.36 1.18 -10.44
N ALA A 52 12.68 1.29 -11.59
CA ALA A 52 12.47 2.56 -12.26
C ALA A 52 11.67 3.56 -11.40
N ASN A 53 10.55 3.13 -10.81
CA ASN A 53 9.76 3.99 -9.92
C ASN A 53 10.55 4.33 -8.65
N PHE A 54 11.32 3.38 -8.12
CA PHE A 54 12.17 3.63 -6.96
C PHE A 54 13.19 4.73 -7.26
N GLU A 55 13.99 4.59 -8.32
CA GLU A 55 15.01 5.59 -8.70
C GLU A 55 14.39 6.97 -8.94
N GLN A 56 13.27 7.02 -9.68
CA GLN A 56 12.54 8.27 -9.95
C GLN A 56 12.06 8.93 -8.64
N LEU A 57 11.32 8.20 -7.82
CA LEU A 57 10.72 8.75 -6.60
C LEU A 57 11.76 9.07 -5.53
N ASN A 58 12.86 8.34 -5.50
CA ASN A 58 13.93 8.53 -4.52
C ASN A 58 14.80 9.75 -4.86
N GLY A 59 14.96 10.06 -6.16
CA GLY A 59 15.65 11.26 -6.62
C GLY A 59 14.93 12.58 -6.30
N GLU A 60 13.63 12.53 -6.02
CA GLU A 60 12.82 13.69 -5.62
C GLU A 60 12.78 13.95 -4.11
N LEU A 61 13.42 13.09 -3.29
CA LEU A 61 13.41 13.19 -1.83
C LEU A 61 14.67 13.88 -1.31
N ASP A 62 14.50 14.79 -0.35
CA ASP A 62 15.61 15.37 0.40
C ASP A 62 16.41 14.29 1.15
N GLU A 63 15.70 13.29 1.68
CA GLU A 63 16.29 12.11 2.32
C GLU A 63 15.93 10.83 1.53
N PRO A 64 16.84 10.36 0.67
CA PRO A 64 16.60 9.16 -0.12
C PRO A 64 16.61 7.89 0.75
N TYR A 65 15.69 6.98 0.45
CA TYR A 65 15.69 5.63 0.97
C TYR A 65 16.85 4.82 0.40
N ILE A 66 17.43 3.95 1.22
CA ILE A 66 18.53 3.05 0.83
C ILE A 66 18.01 1.87 -0.01
N HIS A 67 16.78 1.40 0.23
CA HIS A 67 16.23 0.21 -0.42
C HIS A 67 14.78 0.41 -0.89
N PRO A 68 14.39 -0.17 -2.04
CA PRO A 68 13.01 -0.14 -2.55
C PRO A 68 11.95 -0.58 -1.54
N ARG A 69 12.24 -1.63 -0.75
CA ARG A 69 11.34 -2.11 0.31
C ARG A 69 10.99 -1.03 1.33
N SER A 70 11.94 -0.15 1.64
CA SER A 70 11.77 0.91 2.64
C SER A 70 10.89 2.02 2.07
N LEU A 71 11.05 2.35 0.79
CA LEU A 71 10.19 3.29 0.08
C LEU A 71 8.75 2.76 -0.06
N ALA A 72 8.58 1.48 -0.37
CA ALA A 72 7.26 0.85 -0.43
C ALA A 72 6.57 0.84 0.95
N ALA A 73 7.27 0.41 1.99
CA ALA A 73 6.76 0.42 3.36
C ALA A 73 6.43 1.85 3.84
N GLY A 74 7.30 2.82 3.55
CA GLY A 74 7.08 4.23 3.89
C GLY A 74 5.89 4.83 3.13
N SER A 75 5.69 4.46 1.86
CA SER A 75 4.59 4.96 1.03
C SER A 75 3.23 4.46 1.52
N ILE A 76 3.13 3.19 1.93
CA ILE A 76 1.89 2.60 2.47
C ILE A 76 1.43 3.33 3.76
N ARG A 77 2.37 3.76 4.59
CA ARG A 77 2.10 4.41 5.89
C ARG A 77 1.94 5.92 5.81
N LYS A 78 1.97 6.53 4.62
CA LYS A 78 1.81 7.98 4.51
C LYS A 78 0.38 8.41 4.87
N LEU A 79 0.29 9.50 5.64
CA LEU A 79 -0.97 10.15 5.99
C LEU A 79 -1.65 10.78 4.76
N ASP A 80 -0.87 11.30 3.83
CA ASP A 80 -1.37 11.88 2.59
C ASP A 80 -1.41 10.84 1.46
N ALA A 81 -2.59 10.24 1.31
CA ALA A 81 -2.87 9.26 0.28
C ALA A 81 -2.72 9.83 -1.15
N THR A 82 -2.90 11.14 -1.37
CA THR A 82 -2.87 11.70 -2.74
C THR A 82 -1.52 11.54 -3.41
N LYS A 83 -0.44 11.51 -2.63
CA LYS A 83 0.94 11.29 -3.12
C LYS A 83 1.24 9.84 -3.50
N VAL A 84 0.39 8.89 -3.11
CA VAL A 84 0.56 7.45 -3.38
C VAL A 84 -0.11 7.01 -4.67
N LYS A 85 -1.11 7.77 -5.15
CA LYS A 85 -1.90 7.44 -6.34
C LYS A 85 -1.08 7.20 -7.62
N ASN A 86 0.10 7.84 -7.74
CA ASN A 86 0.96 7.78 -8.92
C ASN A 86 2.27 7.01 -8.70
N ARG A 87 2.41 6.24 -7.60
CA ARG A 87 3.64 5.52 -7.23
C ARG A 87 3.48 4.02 -7.43
#